data_AF-A0A958TL16-F1
#
_entry.id   AF-A0A958TL16-F1
#
_cell.length_a   1.000
_cell.length_b   1.000
_cell.length_c   1.000
_cell.angle_alpha   90.00
_cell.angle_beta   90.00
_cell.angle_gamma   90.00
#
_symmetry.space_group_name_H-M   'P 1'
#
loop_
_entity.id
_entity.type
_entity.pdbx_description
1 polymer ?
#
loop_
_entity_poly.entity_id
_entity_poly.type
_entity_poly.pdbx_seq_one_letter_code
_entity_poly.pdbx_strand_id
1 'polypeptide(L)'
;EGYRQVKMYTPTKVMWSKHVPTDSTEWFGYGSYSVKGNYLTEILDYGSEMMSKIIQERKEFVYELNLNTNRFSQIEIDEQGNRIYSENYKRIE
;
A
#
# COMPACT_ATOMS: atom_id res chain seq x y z
N GLU A 1 -1.17 -20.47 8.77
CA GLU A 1 -0.91 -19.39 7.79
C GLU A 1 -1.49 -18.10 8.32
N GLY A 2 -0.72 -17.01 8.32
CA GLY A 2 -1.14 -15.70 8.84
C GLY A 2 -1.14 -14.64 7.75
N TYR A 3 -1.72 -13.48 8.03
CA TYR A 3 -1.68 -12.36 7.09
C TYR A 3 -0.25 -11.84 6.94
N ARG A 4 0.30 -11.86 5.72
CA ARG A 4 1.58 -11.22 5.40
C ARG A 4 1.46 -9.69 5.39
N GLN A 5 0.29 -9.18 5.04
CA GLN A 5 -0.01 -7.75 5.03
C GLN A 5 -1.51 -7.56 5.22
N VAL A 6 -1.89 -6.58 6.03
CA VAL A 6 -3.27 -6.15 6.22
C VAL A 6 -3.36 -4.67 5.87
N LYS A 7 -4.43 -4.29 5.18
CA LYS A 7 -4.69 -2.93 4.72
C LYS A 7 -6.14 -2.57 4.98
N MET A 8 -6.35 -1.39 5.55
CA MET A 8 -7.65 -0.85 5.90
C MET A 8 -7.81 0.54 5.32
N TYR A 9 -9.03 0.85 4.91
CA TYR A 9 -9.40 2.15 4.38
C TYR A 9 -10.58 2.70 5.19
N THR A 10 -10.50 3.96 5.58
CA THR A 10 -11.67 4.78 5.90
C THR A 10 -12.08 5.53 4.63
N PRO A 11 -13.10 6.42 4.64
CA PRO A 11 -13.45 7.19 3.43
C PRO A 11 -12.30 8.02 2.84
N THR A 12 -11.30 8.41 3.63
CA THR A 12 -10.21 9.30 3.21
C THR A 12 -8.82 8.87 3.66
N LYS A 13 -8.71 7.84 4.51
CA LYS A 13 -7.46 7.39 5.10
C LYS A 13 -7.15 5.96 4.73
N VAL A 14 -5.86 5.67 4.64
CA VAL A 14 -5.32 4.33 4.48
C VAL A 14 -4.38 4.03 5.62
N MET A 15 -4.43 2.78 6.09
CA MET A 15 -3.40 2.21 6.96
C MET A 15 -3.07 0.79 6.50
N TRP A 16 -1.80 0.42 6.57
CA TRP A 16 -1.38 -0.94 6.33
C TRP A 16 -0.22 -1.34 7.24
N SER A 17 -0.09 -2.63 7.48
CA SER A 17 1.07 -3.22 8.15
C SER A 17 1.47 -4.52 7.45
N LYS A 18 2.78 -4.81 7.42
CA LYS A 18 3.35 -6.07 6.92
C LYS A 18 3.91 -6.88 8.08
N HIS A 19 3.63 -8.17 8.07
CA HIS A 19 4.21 -9.14 8.99
C HIS A 19 5.35 -9.87 8.27
N VAL A 20 6.59 -9.65 8.73
CA VAL A 20 7.81 -10.25 8.17
C VAL A 20 8.51 -11.03 9.29
N PRO A 21 8.17 -12.31 9.55
CA PRO A 21 8.64 -13.03 10.74
C PRO A 21 10.16 -13.20 10.84
N THR A 22 10.85 -13.15 9.69
CA THR A 22 12.29 -13.32 9.59
C THR A 22 13.06 -12.01 9.81
N ASP A 23 12.35 -10.90 9.99
CA ASP A 23 12.91 -9.55 10.13
C ASP A 23 12.27 -8.87 11.34
N SER A 24 13.07 -8.33 12.26
CA SER A 24 12.54 -7.56 13.40
C SER A 24 12.04 -6.18 12.99
N THR A 25 12.26 -5.78 11.74
CA THR A 25 11.83 -4.49 11.22
C THR A 25 10.32 -4.43 11.10
N GLU A 26 9.73 -3.44 11.77
CA GLU A 26 8.32 -3.12 11.61
C GLU A 26 8.08 -2.37 10.31
N TRP A 27 7.03 -2.76 9.59
CA TRP A 27 6.63 -2.15 8.33
C TRP A 27 5.15 -1.77 8.41
N PHE A 28 4.88 -0.49 8.63
CA PHE A 28 3.54 0.05 8.57
C PHE A 28 3.53 1.48 8.06
N GLY A 29 2.42 1.87 7.44
CA GLY A 29 2.20 3.21 6.91
C GLY A 29 0.76 3.66 7.14
N TYR A 30 0.60 4.95 7.41
CA TYR A 30 -0.69 5.64 7.55
C TYR A 30 -0.65 6.94 6.75
N GLY A 31 -1.76 7.25 6.11
CA GLY A 31 -1.86 8.46 5.31
C GLY A 31 -3.24 8.66 4.71
N SER A 32 -3.29 9.47 3.66
CA SER A 32 -4.47 9.65 2.84
C SER A 32 -4.35 8.87 1.54
N TYR A 33 -5.49 8.61 0.91
CA TYR A 33 -5.51 8.01 -0.41
C TYR A 33 -6.55 8.67 -1.31
N SER A 34 -6.39 8.51 -2.61
CA SER A 34 -7.40 8.83 -3.60
C SER A 34 -7.38 7.79 -4.72
N VAL A 35 -8.54 7.55 -5.32
CA VAL A 35 -8.68 6.70 -6.50
C VAL A 35 -9.16 7.56 -7.66
N LYS A 36 -8.44 7.53 -8.78
CA LYS A 36 -8.80 8.24 -10.01
C LYS A 36 -8.65 7.28 -11.20
N GLY A 37 -9.79 6.91 -11.81
CA GLY A 37 -9.81 5.88 -12.84
C GLY A 37 -9.25 4.55 -12.29
N ASN A 38 -8.22 4.03 -12.95
CA ASN A 38 -7.53 2.80 -12.56
C ASN A 38 -6.26 3.07 -11.75
N TYR A 39 -6.14 4.22 -11.09
CA TYR A 39 -4.98 4.55 -10.29
C TYR A 39 -5.36 4.81 -8.83
N LEU A 40 -4.59 4.20 -7.93
CA LEU A 40 -4.59 4.45 -6.49
C LEU A 40 -3.35 5.30 -6.16
N THR A 41 -3.57 6.47 -5.58
CA THR A 41 -2.51 7.33 -5.04
C THR A 41 -2.61 7.35 -3.53
N GLU A 42 -1.51 7.02 -2.85
CA GLU A 42 -1.37 7.11 -1.39
C GLU A 42 -0.34 8.17 -1.03
N ILE A 43 -0.69 9.04 -0.09
CA ILE A 43 0.20 10.04 0.47
C ILE A 43 0.38 9.67 1.94
N LEU A 44 1.57 9.15 2.28
CA LEU A 44 1.87 8.68 3.62
C LEU A 44 2.46 9.80 4.48
N ASP A 45 1.91 9.94 5.70
CA ASP A 45 2.27 11.00 6.66
C ASP A 45 2.92 10.43 7.93
N TYR A 46 2.68 9.15 8.21
CA TYR A 46 3.15 8.45 9.40
C TYR A 46 3.47 6.99 9.08
N GLY A 47 4.44 6.41 9.76
CA GLY A 47 4.82 5.01 9.56
C GLY A 47 5.82 4.53 10.59
N SER A 48 6.28 3.29 10.42
CA SER A 48 7.38 2.74 11.22
C SER A 48 8.67 3.56 11.07
N GLU A 49 9.71 3.25 11.84
CA GLU A 49 10.99 3.95 11.71
C GLU A 49 11.54 3.88 10.27
N MET A 50 11.47 2.70 9.65
CA MET A 50 11.90 2.50 8.27
C MET A 50 11.01 3.23 7.27
N MET A 51 9.69 3.18 7.44
CA MET A 51 8.79 3.93 6.56
C MET A 51 8.94 5.44 6.73
N SER A 52 9.27 5.93 7.92
CA SER A 52 9.51 7.36 8.17
C SER A 52 10.68 7.89 7.34
N LYS A 53 11.76 7.10 7.18
CA LYS A 53 12.90 7.44 6.31
C LYS A 53 12.47 7.50 4.84
N ILE A 54 11.71 6.51 4.38
CA ILE A 54 11.18 6.48 3.00
C ILE A 54 10.24 7.66 2.73
N ILE A 55 9.34 7.98 3.66
CA ILE A 55 8.37 9.08 3.56
C ILE A 55 9.08 10.44 3.42
N GLN A 56 10.25 10.62 4.04
CA GLN A 56 11.04 11.85 3.89
C GLN A 56 11.55 12.04 2.44
N GLU A 57 11.85 10.95 1.74
CA GLU A 57 12.34 10.96 0.36
C GLU A 57 11.19 10.95 -0.66
N ARG A 58 10.13 10.19 -0.38
CA ARG A 58 8.97 9.99 -1.26
C ARG A 58 7.70 9.82 -0.43
N LYS A 59 6.84 10.83 -0.47
CA LYS A 59 5.53 10.79 0.19
C LYS A 59 4.44 10.12 -0.64
N GLU A 60 4.54 10.25 -1.97
CA GLU A 60 3.49 9.83 -2.90
C GLU A 60 3.81 8.48 -3.54
N PHE A 61 2.89 7.54 -3.37
CA PHE A 61 2.94 6.20 -3.94
C PHE A 61 1.77 6.03 -4.89
N VAL A 62 2.06 5.74 -6.16
CA VAL A 62 1.06 5.62 -7.21
C VAL A 62 1.07 4.19 -7.73
N TYR A 63 -0.11 3.58 -7.79
CA TYR A 63 -0.30 2.22 -8.23
C TYR A 63 -1.40 2.16 -9.28
N GLU A 64 -1.25 1.26 -10.26
CA GLU A 64 -2.39 0.79 -11.03
C GLU A 64 -3.27 -0.09 -10.14
N LEU A 65 -4.58 0.19 -10.13
CA LEU A 65 -5.59 -0.42 -9.30
C LEU A 65 -6.50 -1.30 -10.16
N ASN A 66 -6.60 -2.57 -9.80
CA ASN A 66 -7.66 -3.47 -10.26
C ASN A 66 -8.57 -3.79 -9.08
N LEU A 67 -9.82 -3.30 -9.12
CA LEU A 67 -10.79 -3.47 -8.04
C LEU A 67 -11.93 -4.39 -8.48
N ASN A 68 -12.18 -5.43 -7.69
CA ASN A 68 -13.31 -6.34 -7.81
C ASN A 68 -14.08 -6.40 -6.48
N THR A 69 -15.25 -7.03 -6.46
CA THR A 69 -16.14 -7.06 -5.27
C THR A 69 -15.43 -7.46 -3.97
N ASN A 70 -14.64 -8.54 -4.02
CA ASN A 70 -13.99 -9.12 -2.83
C ASN A 70 -12.47 -9.21 -2.97
N ARG A 71 -11.89 -8.54 -3.96
CA ARG A 71 -10.46 -8.57 -4.25
C ARG A 71 -10.03 -7.24 -4.82
N PHE A 72 -8.82 -6.81 -4.47
CA PHE A 72 -8.17 -5.75 -5.23
C PHE A 72 -6.69 -6.07 -5.41
N SER A 73 -6.13 -5.58 -6.50
CA SER A 73 -4.71 -5.63 -6.78
C SER A 73 -4.20 -4.20 -6.95
N GLN A 74 -3.08 -3.89 -6.31
CA GLN A 74 -2.31 -2.68 -6.61
C GLN A 74 -0.99 -3.09 -7.26
N ILE A 75 -0.65 -2.42 -8.34
CA ILE A 75 0.49 -2.76 -9.19
C ILE A 75 1.41 -1.55 -9.25
N GLU A 76 2.66 -1.75 -8.85
CA GLU A 76 3.69 -0.73 -9.00
C GLU A 76 4.20 -0.72 -10.44
N ILE A 77 4.32 0.49 -10.97
CA ILE A 77 4.74 0.76 -12.34
C ILE A 77 6.03 1.58 -12.27
N ASP A 78 7.00 1.24 -13.12
CA ASP A 78 8.22 2.02 -13.28
C ASP A 78 7.98 3.31 -14.12
N GLU A 79 9.02 4.12 -14.30
CA GLU A 79 8.95 5.36 -15.08
C GLU A 79 8.62 5.15 -16.57
N GLN A 80 8.78 3.92 -17.07
CA GLN A 80 8.54 3.54 -18.47
C GLN A 80 7.15 2.94 -18.69
N GLY A 81 6.35 2.79 -17.62
CA GLY A 81 5.02 2.18 -17.72
C GLY A 81 5.01 0.66 -17.56
N ASN A 82 6.13 0.02 -17.21
CA ASN A 82 6.18 -1.43 -17.01
C ASN A 82 5.76 -1.79 -15.59
N ARG A 83 5.00 -2.88 -15.46
CA ARG A 83 4.58 -3.44 -14.16
C ARG A 83 5.76 -4.19 -13.53
N ILE A 84 6.18 -3.78 -12.35
CA ILE A 84 7.36 -4.36 -11.67
C ILE A 84 7.00 -5.19 -10.42
N TYR A 85 5.91 -4.86 -9.74
CA TYR A 85 5.49 -5.54 -8.52
C TYR A 85 3.97 -5.47 -8.36
N SER A 86 3.36 -6.47 -7.74
CA SER A 86 1.93 -6.44 -7.42
C SER A 86 1.64 -6.96 -6.02
N GLU A 87 0.74 -6.27 -5.34
CA GLU A 87 0.14 -6.72 -4.09
C GLU A 87 -1.32 -7.09 -4.35
N ASN A 88 -1.70 -8.31 -3.95
CA ASN A 88 -3.01 -8.88 -4.25
C ASN A 88 -3.74 -9.18 -2.94
N TYR A 89 -4.91 -8.58 -2.78
CA TYR A 89 -5.67 -8.60 -1.54
C TYR A 89 -7.00 -9.31 -1.73
N LYS A 90 -7.41 -10.01 -0.67
CA LYS A 90 -8.77 -10.51 -0.48
C LYS A 90 -9.44 -9.67 0.61
N ARG A 91 -10.68 -9.24 0.37
CA ARG A 91 -11.51 -8.58 1.37
C ARG A 91 -11.68 -9.51 2.58
N ILE A 92 -11.39 -9.00 3.76
CA ILE A 92 -11.58 -9.70 5.04
C ILE A 92 -12.98 -9.39 5.58
N GLU A 93 -13.44 -8.14 5.41
CA GLU A 93 -14.77 -7.63 5.78
C GLU A 93 -15.37 -6.73 4.67
#